data_AF-A0A069EW84-F1
#
_entry.id   AF-A0A069EW84-F1
#
_cell.length_a   1.000
_cell.length_b   1.000
_cell.length_c   1.000
_cell.angle_alpha   90.00
_cell.angle_beta   90.00
_cell.angle_gamma   90.00
#
_symmetry.space_group_name_H-M   'P 1'
#
loop_
_entity.id
_entity.type
_entity.pdbx_description
1 polymer ?
#
loop_
_entity_poly.entity_id
_entity_poly.type
_entity_poly.pdbx_seq_one_letter_code
_entity_poly.pdbx_strand_id
1 'polypeptide(L)'
;MNLYDFVDHIPNRVLDRGYEYWLDGRVVVESERESTYYLTAEGSETYELLITLSGIDIVDSSCDCPYTKGHCKHEVAAYFLLREKVAAPSNRNVRQQLQKLTKQQLVDLIVGLANDPELYPRIARSFDTSHKSFTQVIKEMRRRFSEKFPIFELDYTSLSSFQSFVDARVSDVLIVQDHEMRLKQGIALILGMSDYDFEELSEMSLETANELDPAICSAINMLSNDVVYLELLNVLKSVDTWNWADLHLEILKSLTFEMKDGLDVLRTYIETYRETEADDYEVEELEVLLRIIEKRRDS
;
A
#
# COMPACT_ATOMS: atom_id res chain seq x y z
N MET A 1 0.77 14.76 -27.80
CA MET A 1 1.10 14.59 -26.38
C MET A 1 0.19 13.53 -25.80
N ASN A 2 0.66 12.83 -24.79
CA ASN A 2 -0.08 11.86 -24.01
C ASN A 2 0.02 12.20 -22.53
N LEU A 3 -0.71 11.44 -21.72
CA LEU A 3 -0.74 11.63 -20.28
C LEU A 3 0.65 11.51 -19.62
N TYR A 4 1.69 10.97 -20.26
CA TYR A 4 3.03 10.83 -19.69
C TYR A 4 4.04 11.88 -20.19
N ASP A 5 3.94 12.31 -21.45
CA ASP A 5 4.90 13.26 -22.07
C ASP A 5 4.42 14.72 -22.11
N PHE A 6 3.19 15.03 -21.68
CA PHE A 6 2.69 16.42 -21.71
C PHE A 6 3.59 17.40 -20.92
N VAL A 7 4.33 16.90 -19.92
CA VAL A 7 5.29 17.68 -19.13
C VAL A 7 6.46 18.21 -19.96
N ASP A 8 6.77 17.57 -21.09
CA ASP A 8 7.82 18.02 -22.01
C ASP A 8 7.30 19.06 -23.03
N HIS A 9 5.98 19.25 -23.09
CA HIS A 9 5.31 20.07 -24.10
C HIS A 9 4.72 21.38 -23.54
N ILE A 10 4.69 21.53 -22.22
CA ILE A 10 4.04 22.66 -21.54
C ILE A 10 5.09 23.47 -20.78
N PRO A 11 5.02 24.82 -20.78
CA PRO A 11 5.98 25.63 -20.04
C PRO A 11 5.97 25.33 -18.53
N ASN A 12 7.15 25.19 -17.91
CA ASN A 12 7.31 24.86 -16.49
C ASN A 12 6.41 25.69 -15.56
N ARG A 13 6.29 27.01 -15.80
CA ARG A 13 5.43 27.88 -14.97
C ARG A 13 3.95 27.47 -14.96
N VAL A 14 3.45 26.88 -16.05
CA VAL A 14 2.07 26.37 -16.13
C VAL A 14 2.00 24.98 -15.51
N LEU A 15 3.04 24.16 -15.71
CA LEU A 15 3.17 22.84 -15.08
C LEU A 15 3.15 22.92 -13.56
N ASP A 16 3.98 23.76 -12.96
CA ASP A 16 4.07 23.92 -11.50
C ASP A 16 2.69 24.26 -10.90
N ARG A 17 1.97 25.19 -11.53
CA ARG A 17 0.64 25.62 -11.08
C ARG A 17 -0.44 24.58 -11.31
N GLY A 18 -0.34 23.82 -12.40
CA GLY A 18 -1.28 22.73 -12.66
C GLY A 18 -1.06 21.55 -11.73
N TYR A 19 0.20 21.28 -11.39
CA TYR A 19 0.57 20.29 -10.40
C TYR A 19 0.05 20.68 -9.00
N GLU A 20 0.22 21.94 -8.58
CA GLU A 20 -0.38 22.47 -7.34
C GLU A 20 -1.91 22.30 -7.31
N TYR A 21 -2.60 22.63 -8.41
CA TYR A 21 -4.06 22.50 -8.47
C TYR A 21 -4.55 21.06 -8.39
N TRP A 22 -3.81 20.13 -8.99
CA TRP A 22 -4.11 18.71 -8.89
C TRP A 22 -3.84 18.18 -7.48
N LEU A 23 -2.70 18.53 -6.88
CA LEU A 23 -2.36 18.15 -5.49
C LEU A 23 -3.41 18.64 -4.47
N ASP A 24 -3.93 19.85 -4.67
CA ASP A 24 -4.97 20.44 -3.84
C ASP A 24 -6.37 19.83 -4.08
N GLY A 25 -6.51 18.85 -4.99
CA GLY A 25 -7.80 18.22 -5.30
C GLY A 25 -8.80 19.15 -5.99
N ARG A 26 -8.34 20.25 -6.60
CA ARG A 26 -9.21 21.29 -7.17
C ARG A 26 -9.83 20.93 -8.51
N VAL A 27 -9.62 19.72 -9.02
CA VAL A 27 -10.20 19.24 -10.26
C VAL A 27 -10.94 17.94 -10.01
N VAL A 28 -12.18 17.85 -10.46
CA VAL A 28 -13.05 16.69 -10.22
C VAL A 28 -13.63 16.19 -11.55
N VAL A 29 -13.68 14.87 -11.74
CA VAL A 29 -14.34 14.27 -12.90
C VAL A 29 -15.84 14.17 -12.62
N GLU A 30 -16.66 14.88 -13.40
CA GLU A 30 -18.12 14.84 -13.30
C GLU A 30 -18.71 13.64 -14.04
N SER A 31 -18.22 13.38 -15.25
CA SER A 31 -18.66 12.23 -16.04
C SER A 31 -17.67 11.87 -17.15
N GLU A 32 -17.84 10.68 -17.71
CA GLU A 32 -17.09 10.18 -18.86
C GLU A 32 -18.07 9.68 -19.92
N ARG A 33 -17.90 10.11 -21.18
CA ARG A 33 -18.70 9.64 -22.34
C ARG A 33 -17.81 9.55 -23.57
N GLU A 34 -17.83 8.40 -24.25
CA GLU A 34 -17.09 8.20 -25.52
C GLU A 34 -15.59 8.58 -25.43
N SER A 35 -14.92 8.24 -24.32
CA SER A 35 -13.52 8.61 -24.04
C SER A 35 -13.28 10.12 -23.85
N THR A 36 -14.34 10.89 -23.67
CA THR A 36 -14.31 12.31 -23.30
C THR A 36 -14.66 12.44 -21.82
N TYR A 37 -13.75 13.05 -21.06
CA TYR A 37 -13.91 13.37 -19.65
C TYR A 37 -14.44 14.79 -19.51
N TYR A 38 -15.53 14.93 -18.78
CA TYR A 38 -16.11 16.20 -18.37
C TYR A 38 -15.67 16.46 -16.93
N LEU A 39 -14.94 17.55 -16.70
CA LEU A 39 -14.38 17.88 -15.39
C LEU A 39 -14.77 19.29 -14.98
N THR A 40 -14.75 19.54 -13.68
CA THR A 40 -14.82 20.88 -13.10
C THR A 40 -13.52 21.20 -12.40
N ALA A 41 -13.09 22.47 -12.46
CA ALA A 41 -11.92 22.96 -11.72
C ALA A 41 -12.27 24.18 -10.86
N GLU A 42 -11.86 24.15 -9.60
CA GLU A 42 -12.03 25.26 -8.66
C GLU A 42 -10.95 26.32 -8.86
N GLY A 43 -11.33 27.53 -9.28
CA GLY A 43 -10.46 28.69 -9.42
C GLY A 43 -11.02 29.93 -8.71
N SER A 44 -10.94 31.08 -9.36
CA SER A 44 -11.73 32.25 -8.91
C SER A 44 -13.23 32.02 -9.03
N GLU A 45 -13.61 31.12 -9.93
CA GLU A 45 -14.93 30.56 -10.16
C GLU A 45 -14.74 29.08 -10.52
N THR A 46 -15.83 28.33 -10.64
CA THR A 46 -15.79 26.97 -11.18
C THR A 46 -15.65 27.04 -12.70
N TYR A 47 -14.67 26.33 -13.24
CA TYR A 47 -14.40 26.23 -14.67
C TYR A 47 -14.74 24.84 -15.19
N GLU A 48 -15.35 24.75 -16.36
CA GLU A 48 -15.64 23.49 -17.04
C GLU A 48 -14.48 23.08 -17.97
N LEU A 49 -14.17 21.79 -17.97
CA LEU A 49 -13.14 21.20 -18.82
C LEU A 49 -13.67 20.00 -19.58
N LEU A 50 -13.16 19.84 -20.80
CA LEU A 50 -13.29 18.61 -21.57
C LEU A 50 -11.92 18.11 -21.99
N ILE A 51 -11.61 16.87 -21.66
CA ILE A 51 -10.41 16.18 -22.12
C ILE A 51 -10.83 14.91 -22.88
N THR A 52 -10.45 14.81 -24.16
CA THR A 52 -10.72 13.63 -24.98
C THR A 52 -9.46 12.79 -25.11
N LEU A 53 -9.55 11.51 -24.72
CA LEU A 53 -8.45 10.56 -24.80
C LEU A 53 -8.66 9.52 -25.89
N SER A 54 -7.56 9.10 -26.52
CA SER A 54 -7.48 7.84 -27.27
C SER A 54 -6.44 6.95 -26.60
N GLY A 55 -6.89 6.05 -25.73
CA GLY A 55 -5.99 5.32 -24.83
C GLY A 55 -5.33 6.29 -23.84
N ILE A 56 -4.04 6.56 -24.03
CA ILE A 56 -3.27 7.51 -23.21
C ILE A 56 -3.02 8.84 -23.93
N ASP A 57 -3.31 8.93 -25.22
CA ASP A 57 -3.07 10.12 -26.03
C ASP A 57 -4.14 11.17 -25.76
N ILE A 58 -3.72 12.41 -25.55
CA ILE A 58 -4.62 13.55 -25.38
C ILE A 58 -4.95 14.05 -26.79
N VAL A 59 -6.16 13.70 -27.27
CA VAL A 59 -6.63 14.03 -28.62
C VAL A 59 -7.18 15.45 -28.67
N ASP A 60 -7.89 15.85 -27.61
CA ASP A 60 -8.44 17.19 -27.45
C ASP A 60 -8.47 17.60 -25.99
N SER A 61 -8.33 18.89 -25.74
CA SER A 61 -8.39 19.48 -24.41
C SER A 61 -8.90 20.90 -24.50
N SER A 62 -9.87 21.22 -23.65
CA SER A 62 -10.40 22.57 -23.51
C SER A 62 -10.78 22.88 -22.08
N CYS A 63 -10.64 24.15 -21.72
CA CYS A 63 -11.12 24.72 -20.47
C CYS A 63 -11.71 26.10 -20.77
N ASP A 64 -12.85 26.41 -20.16
CA ASP A 64 -13.56 27.68 -20.33
C ASP A 64 -12.93 28.86 -19.55
N CYS A 65 -11.81 28.63 -18.87
CA CYS A 65 -11.13 29.68 -18.11
C CYS A 65 -10.58 30.80 -19.03
N PRO A 66 -10.41 32.04 -18.51
CA PRO A 66 -10.03 33.19 -19.34
C PRO A 66 -8.58 33.15 -19.87
N TYR A 67 -7.84 32.07 -19.61
CA TYR A 67 -6.47 31.91 -20.07
C TYR A 67 -6.44 31.42 -21.53
N THR A 68 -5.89 32.23 -22.43
CA THR A 68 -5.93 31.97 -23.89
C THR A 68 -4.58 31.61 -24.51
N LYS A 69 -3.53 31.42 -23.70
CA LYS A 69 -2.16 31.21 -24.18
C LYS A 69 -1.76 29.73 -24.18
N GLY A 70 -2.56 28.90 -24.87
CA GLY A 70 -2.39 27.44 -24.87
C GLY A 70 -3.01 26.80 -23.64
N HIS A 71 -2.43 25.68 -23.20
CA HIS A 71 -2.95 24.91 -22.07
C HIS A 71 -2.90 25.73 -20.77
N CYS A 72 -4.04 25.78 -20.08
CA CYS A 72 -4.12 26.41 -18.78
C CYS A 72 -3.72 25.43 -17.66
N LYS A 73 -3.53 25.97 -16.46
CA LYS A 73 -3.21 25.15 -15.28
C LYS A 73 -4.32 24.13 -14.93
N HIS A 74 -5.58 24.41 -15.26
CA HIS A 74 -6.68 23.48 -14.99
C HIS A 74 -6.62 22.27 -15.93
N GLU A 75 -6.29 22.46 -17.21
CA GLU A 75 -6.07 21.35 -18.15
C GLU A 75 -4.89 20.49 -17.70
N VAL A 76 -3.79 21.13 -17.27
CA VAL A 76 -2.64 20.41 -16.71
C VAL A 76 -3.01 19.61 -15.47
N ALA A 77 -3.77 20.20 -14.54
CA ALA A 77 -4.26 19.52 -13.36
C ALA A 77 -5.17 18.33 -13.72
N ALA A 78 -6.04 18.51 -14.72
CA ALA A 78 -6.85 17.43 -15.27
C ALA A 78 -5.99 16.33 -15.91
N TYR A 79 -4.89 16.66 -16.58
CA TYR A 79 -3.97 15.64 -17.12
C TYR A 79 -3.30 14.83 -16.02
N PHE A 80 -2.93 15.43 -14.88
CA PHE A 80 -2.43 14.67 -13.73
C PHE A 80 -3.51 13.78 -13.12
N LEU A 81 -4.72 14.31 -12.93
CA LEU A 81 -5.85 13.52 -12.43
C LEU A 81 -6.20 12.34 -13.35
N LEU A 82 -6.27 12.59 -14.66
CA LEU A 82 -6.55 11.57 -15.65
C LEU A 82 -5.36 10.62 -15.83
N ARG A 83 -4.13 11.08 -15.64
CA ARG A 83 -2.97 10.20 -15.53
C ARG A 83 -3.21 9.21 -14.41
N GLU A 84 -3.59 9.58 -13.20
CA GLU A 84 -3.87 8.60 -12.15
C GLU A 84 -5.07 7.69 -12.47
N LYS A 85 -6.16 8.30 -12.94
CA LYS A 85 -7.41 7.57 -13.25
C LYS A 85 -7.25 6.55 -14.38
N VAL A 86 -6.48 6.89 -15.42
CA VAL A 86 -6.22 6.05 -16.61
C VAL A 86 -4.95 5.21 -16.44
N ALA A 87 -4.03 5.63 -15.56
CA ALA A 87 -2.84 4.89 -15.13
C ALA A 87 -3.05 4.09 -13.85
N ALA A 88 -4.26 3.58 -13.61
CA ALA A 88 -4.29 2.14 -13.46
C ALA A 88 -3.93 1.57 -14.85
N PRO A 89 -2.64 1.30 -15.20
CA PRO A 89 -2.41 0.44 -16.35
C PRO A 89 -3.31 -0.74 -16.05
N SER A 90 -4.17 -1.13 -17.00
CA SER A 90 -4.81 -2.42 -16.83
C SER A 90 -3.63 -3.37 -16.62
N ASN A 91 -3.43 -3.81 -15.37
CA ASN A 91 -2.23 -4.55 -14.98
C ASN A 91 -2.13 -5.80 -15.88
N ARG A 92 -3.30 -6.18 -16.42
CA ARG A 92 -3.57 -7.06 -17.56
C ARG A 92 -2.67 -6.84 -18.79
N ASN A 93 -2.51 -5.65 -19.38
CA ASN A 93 -1.73 -5.50 -20.63
C ASN A 93 -0.22 -5.72 -20.39
N VAL A 94 0.36 -5.08 -19.38
CA VAL A 94 1.78 -5.29 -19.02
C VAL A 94 2.02 -6.74 -18.58
N ARG A 95 1.20 -7.29 -17.69
CA ARG A 95 1.30 -8.70 -17.26
C ARG A 95 1.20 -9.66 -18.44
N GLN A 96 0.26 -9.45 -19.37
CA GLN A 96 0.13 -10.29 -20.56
C GLN A 96 1.35 -10.19 -21.49
N GLN A 97 1.96 -9.02 -21.62
CA GLN A 97 3.19 -8.87 -22.40
C GLN A 97 4.38 -9.56 -21.71
N LEU A 98 4.54 -9.36 -20.40
CA LEU A 98 5.58 -10.02 -19.61
C LEU A 98 5.45 -11.56 -19.64
N GLN A 99 4.22 -12.09 -19.61
CA GLN A 99 3.96 -13.53 -19.72
C GLN A 99 4.35 -14.15 -21.08
N LYS A 100 4.51 -13.35 -22.14
CA LYS A 100 4.99 -13.81 -23.44
C LYS A 100 6.51 -13.87 -23.53
N LEU A 101 7.22 -13.26 -22.59
CA LEU A 101 8.67 -13.26 -22.54
C LEU A 101 9.20 -14.58 -21.99
N THR A 102 10.35 -15.00 -22.48
CA THR A 102 11.11 -16.10 -21.86
C THR A 102 11.63 -15.68 -20.49
N LYS A 103 11.94 -16.67 -19.64
CA LYS A 103 12.59 -16.41 -18.34
C LYS A 103 13.83 -15.54 -18.48
N GLN A 104 14.67 -15.79 -19.51
CA GLN A 104 15.90 -15.00 -19.72
C GLN A 104 15.58 -13.54 -20.05
N GLN A 105 14.62 -13.28 -20.94
CA GLN A 105 14.20 -11.92 -21.27
C GLN A 105 13.62 -11.17 -20.07
N LEU A 106 12.90 -11.86 -19.18
CA LEU A 106 12.41 -11.28 -17.92
C LEU A 106 13.56 -10.92 -16.97
N VAL A 107 14.55 -11.81 -16.85
CA VAL A 107 15.76 -11.55 -16.04
C VAL A 107 16.52 -10.35 -16.61
N ASP A 108 16.77 -10.32 -17.91
CA ASP A 108 17.49 -9.23 -18.58
C ASP A 108 16.75 -7.89 -18.41
N LEU A 109 15.42 -7.89 -18.48
CA LEU A 109 14.59 -6.72 -18.22
C LEU A 109 14.74 -6.22 -16.77
N ILE A 110 14.63 -7.12 -15.78
CA ILE A 110 14.75 -6.76 -14.36
C ILE A 110 16.16 -6.26 -14.05
N VAL A 111 17.20 -6.89 -14.61
CA VAL A 111 18.60 -6.44 -14.47
C VAL A 111 18.79 -5.07 -15.14
N GLY A 112 18.16 -4.86 -16.30
CA GLY A 112 18.12 -3.56 -16.97
C GLY A 112 17.53 -2.47 -16.07
N LEU A 113 16.37 -2.74 -15.45
CA LEU A 113 15.72 -1.86 -14.49
C LEU A 113 16.53 -1.66 -13.21
N ALA A 114 17.24 -2.69 -12.75
CA ALA A 114 18.11 -2.61 -11.57
C ALA A 114 19.35 -1.72 -11.75
N ASN A 115 19.65 -1.27 -12.99
CA ASN A 115 20.66 -0.23 -13.21
C ASN A 115 20.15 1.18 -12.85
N ASP A 116 18.83 1.35 -12.69
CA ASP A 116 18.26 2.59 -12.17
C ASP A 116 18.46 2.65 -10.64
N PRO A 117 19.17 3.67 -10.12
CA PRO A 117 19.41 3.81 -8.67
C PRO A 117 18.14 3.91 -7.82
N GLU A 118 17.02 4.36 -8.39
CA GLU A 118 15.74 4.48 -7.69
C GLU A 118 15.00 3.13 -7.63
N LEU A 119 15.18 2.27 -8.63
CA LEU A 119 14.54 0.96 -8.70
C LEU A 119 15.35 -0.14 -8.02
N TYR A 120 16.69 -0.03 -8.04
CA TYR A 120 17.58 -1.02 -7.44
C TYR A 120 17.20 -1.38 -5.98
N PRO A 121 16.97 -0.41 -5.07
CA PRO A 121 16.60 -0.73 -3.69
C PRO A 121 15.28 -1.48 -3.57
N ARG A 122 14.33 -1.29 -4.50
CA ARG A 122 13.06 -2.03 -4.52
C ARG A 122 13.28 -3.47 -4.97
N ILE A 123 14.03 -3.65 -6.06
CA ILE A 123 14.34 -4.97 -6.61
C ILE A 123 15.22 -5.77 -5.64
N ALA A 124 16.24 -5.17 -5.04
CA ALA A 124 17.10 -5.85 -4.08
C ALA A 124 16.31 -6.38 -2.86
N ARG A 125 15.26 -5.66 -2.43
CA ARG A 125 14.42 -6.07 -1.30
C ARG A 125 13.54 -7.27 -1.60
N SER A 126 13.11 -7.48 -2.85
CA SER A 126 12.30 -8.65 -3.18
C SER A 126 13.05 -9.97 -2.97
N PHE A 127 14.38 -9.91 -2.94
CA PHE A 127 15.29 -11.04 -2.71
C PHE A 127 16.04 -10.95 -1.38
N ASP A 128 15.59 -10.11 -0.44
CA ASP A 128 16.22 -10.00 0.89
C ASP A 128 16.07 -11.32 1.65
N THR A 129 17.22 -11.92 1.99
CA THR A 129 17.37 -13.16 2.75
C THR A 129 18.23 -12.94 4.01
N SER A 130 18.29 -11.69 4.49
CA SER A 130 19.13 -11.35 5.64
C SER A 130 18.64 -11.90 6.98
N HIS A 131 17.45 -12.54 7.02
CA HIS A 131 16.82 -13.14 8.21
C HIS A 131 16.92 -12.25 9.47
N LYS A 132 16.77 -10.93 9.27
CA LYS A 132 16.81 -9.93 10.35
C LYS A 132 15.72 -10.23 11.39
N SER A 133 15.95 -9.91 12.66
CA SER A 133 14.90 -10.06 13.68
C SER A 133 13.75 -9.07 13.45
N PHE A 134 12.56 -9.36 13.99
CA PHE A 134 11.44 -8.42 13.94
C PHE A 134 11.84 -7.02 14.42
N THR A 135 12.57 -6.92 15.53
CA THR A 135 13.05 -5.64 16.07
C THR A 135 13.86 -4.85 15.06
N GLN A 136 14.74 -5.51 14.30
CA GLN A 136 15.55 -4.85 13.27
C GLN A 136 14.69 -4.37 12.10
N VAL A 137 13.77 -5.20 11.61
CA VAL A 137 12.89 -4.87 10.48
C VAL A 137 11.90 -3.75 10.85
N ILE A 138 11.29 -3.82 12.03
CA ILE A 138 10.41 -2.78 12.58
C ILE A 138 11.16 -1.45 12.71
N LYS A 139 12.38 -1.47 13.28
CA LYS A 139 13.21 -0.26 13.38
C LYS A 139 13.55 0.34 12.01
N GLU A 140 13.86 -0.51 11.03
CA GLU A 140 14.15 -0.06 9.67
C GLU A 140 12.91 0.57 9.02
N MET A 141 11.73 -0.03 9.20
CA MET A 141 10.49 0.51 8.66
C MET A 141 10.11 1.84 9.31
N ARG A 142 10.14 1.91 10.66
CA ARG A 142 9.90 3.15 11.42
C ARG A 142 10.83 4.29 11.01
N ARG A 143 12.11 3.99 10.74
CA ARG A 143 13.06 4.98 10.21
C ARG A 143 12.62 5.52 8.85
N ARG A 144 12.10 4.68 7.96
CA ARG A 144 11.62 5.12 6.64
C ARG A 144 10.39 6.00 6.75
N PHE A 145 9.48 5.65 7.65
CA PHE A 145 8.34 6.51 7.99
C PHE A 145 8.83 7.86 8.51
N SER A 146 9.68 7.89 9.53
CA SER A 146 10.12 9.15 10.15
C SER A 146 10.99 10.03 9.26
N GLU A 147 11.73 9.44 8.32
CA GLU A 147 12.47 10.20 7.30
C GLU A 147 11.56 10.94 6.33
N LYS A 148 10.38 10.39 6.02
CA LYS A 148 9.40 11.03 5.13
C LYS A 148 8.38 11.89 5.90
N PHE A 149 7.98 11.44 7.09
CA PHE A 149 6.97 12.03 7.95
C PHE A 149 7.57 12.25 9.35
N PRO A 150 8.29 13.36 9.57
CA PRO A 150 8.98 13.61 10.82
C PRO A 150 8.05 13.98 12.00
N ILE A 151 6.76 14.25 11.70
CA ILE A 151 5.73 14.60 12.68
C ILE A 151 4.71 13.45 12.70
N PHE A 152 4.38 12.95 13.90
CA PHE A 152 3.44 11.84 14.08
C PHE A 152 1.97 12.25 13.94
N GLU A 153 1.64 13.48 14.34
CA GLU A 153 0.34 14.11 14.12
C GLU A 153 0.31 14.65 12.69
N LEU A 154 -0.42 13.97 11.82
CA LEU A 154 -0.55 14.38 10.42
C LEU A 154 -1.77 15.26 10.24
N ASP A 155 -1.72 16.11 9.21
CA ASP A 155 -2.89 16.85 8.74
C ASP A 155 -3.36 16.33 7.38
N TYR A 156 -4.54 16.78 6.95
CA TYR A 156 -5.14 16.39 5.67
C TYR A 156 -4.23 16.68 4.45
N THR A 157 -3.29 17.62 4.55
CA THR A 157 -2.36 17.94 3.45
C THR A 157 -1.32 16.83 3.26
N SER A 158 -1.04 16.06 4.30
CA SER A 158 -0.08 14.95 4.26
C SER A 158 -0.71 13.65 3.76
N LEU A 159 -2.03 13.52 3.79
CA LEU A 159 -2.79 12.28 3.58
C LEU A 159 -2.42 11.57 2.26
N SER A 160 -2.50 12.28 1.12
CA SER A 160 -2.17 11.71 -0.20
C SER A 160 -0.72 11.20 -0.27
N SER A 161 0.22 11.97 0.31
CA SER A 161 1.63 11.62 0.30
C SER A 161 1.95 10.43 1.22
N PHE A 162 1.18 10.27 2.30
CA PHE A 162 1.23 9.18 3.26
C PHE A 162 0.63 7.90 2.66
N GLN A 163 -0.58 7.97 2.09
CA GLN A 163 -1.18 6.86 1.34
C GLN A 163 -0.23 6.35 0.26
N SER A 164 0.27 7.24 -0.60
CA SER A 164 1.21 6.88 -1.66
C SER A 164 2.49 6.23 -1.12
N PHE A 165 2.93 6.61 0.09
CA PHE A 165 4.06 5.97 0.73
C PHE A 165 3.72 4.56 1.20
N VAL A 166 2.58 4.39 1.88
CA VAL A 166 2.09 3.11 2.39
C VAL A 166 1.86 2.14 1.22
N ASP A 167 1.15 2.54 0.17
CA ASP A 167 0.91 1.72 -1.03
C ASP A 167 2.21 1.21 -1.66
N ALA A 168 3.21 2.09 -1.74
CA ALA A 168 4.51 1.72 -2.25
C ALA A 168 5.23 0.72 -1.33
N ARG A 169 5.04 0.80 0.00
CA ARG A 169 5.57 -0.19 0.96
C ARG A 169 4.79 -1.50 0.92
N VAL A 170 3.47 -1.47 0.77
CA VAL A 170 2.64 -2.68 0.57
C VAL A 170 3.13 -3.42 -0.67
N SER A 171 3.26 -2.72 -1.80
CA SER A 171 3.83 -3.28 -3.02
C SER A 171 5.21 -3.90 -2.83
N ASP A 172 6.06 -3.27 -2.01
CA ASP A 172 7.38 -3.80 -1.71
C ASP A 172 7.33 -5.09 -0.85
N VAL A 173 6.37 -5.21 0.09
CA VAL A 173 6.15 -6.42 0.89
C VAL A 173 5.63 -7.55 0.01
N LEU A 174 4.65 -7.28 -0.85
CA LEU A 174 3.99 -8.29 -1.69
C LEU A 174 4.93 -8.98 -2.69
N ILE A 175 6.03 -8.32 -3.09
CA ILE A 175 7.02 -8.90 -4.00
C ILE A 175 8.13 -9.69 -3.30
N VAL A 176 8.25 -9.62 -1.97
CA VAL A 176 9.28 -10.36 -1.21
C VAL A 176 9.10 -11.85 -1.41
N GLN A 177 10.14 -12.55 -1.85
CA GLN A 177 10.07 -13.99 -2.13
C GLN A 177 10.25 -14.86 -0.87
N ASP A 178 11.08 -14.41 0.07
CA ASP A 178 11.32 -15.12 1.32
C ASP A 178 10.15 -14.96 2.29
N HIS A 179 9.59 -16.07 2.78
CA HIS A 179 8.39 -16.06 3.63
C HIS A 179 8.65 -15.38 4.98
N GLU A 180 9.82 -15.62 5.59
CA GLU A 180 10.15 -15.02 6.89
C GLU A 180 10.26 -13.51 6.78
N MET A 181 10.98 -13.02 5.77
CA MET A 181 11.13 -11.60 5.52
C MET A 181 9.82 -10.95 5.07
N ARG A 182 8.98 -11.65 4.30
CA ARG A 182 7.64 -11.14 3.93
C ARG A 182 6.77 -10.92 5.17
N LEU A 183 6.70 -11.92 6.05
CA LEU A 183 5.99 -11.82 7.33
C LEU A 183 6.52 -10.64 8.16
N LYS A 184 7.85 -10.57 8.37
CA LYS A 184 8.48 -9.52 9.18
C LYS A 184 8.28 -8.12 8.60
N GLN A 185 8.38 -7.96 7.29
CA GLN A 185 8.17 -6.66 6.64
C GLN A 185 6.70 -6.24 6.62
N GLY A 186 5.76 -7.18 6.45
CA GLY A 186 4.32 -6.91 6.53
C GLY A 186 3.92 -6.41 7.92
N ILE A 187 4.31 -7.13 8.97
CA ILE A 187 4.06 -6.71 10.37
C ILE A 187 4.76 -5.36 10.65
N ALA A 188 6.01 -5.18 10.22
CA ALA A 188 6.71 -3.92 10.41
C ALA A 188 6.04 -2.72 9.72
N LEU A 189 5.39 -2.93 8.57
CA LEU A 189 4.65 -1.89 7.87
C LEU A 189 3.42 -1.44 8.66
N ILE A 190 2.60 -2.40 9.10
CA ILE A 190 1.43 -2.12 9.94
C ILE A 190 1.84 -1.34 11.20
N LEU A 191 2.86 -1.81 11.91
CA LEU A 191 3.32 -1.15 13.12
C LEU A 191 3.92 0.24 12.87
N GLY A 192 4.65 0.42 11.76
CA GLY A 192 5.19 1.74 11.42
C GLY A 192 4.10 2.76 11.08
N MET A 193 2.99 2.29 10.50
CA MET A 193 1.82 3.12 10.22
C MET A 193 1.05 3.47 11.49
N SER A 194 0.87 2.50 12.41
CA SER A 194 0.17 2.70 13.69
C SER A 194 0.87 3.65 14.66
N ASP A 195 2.11 4.07 14.37
CA ASP A 195 2.80 5.10 15.17
C ASP A 195 2.28 6.54 14.87
N TYR A 196 1.49 6.73 13.81
CA TYR A 196 0.95 8.03 13.38
C TYR A 196 -0.52 8.18 13.80
N ASP A 197 -0.95 9.42 14.03
CA ASP A 197 -2.30 9.74 14.51
C ASP A 197 -3.00 10.76 13.60
N PHE A 198 -4.17 10.39 13.06
CA PHE A 198 -5.09 11.19 12.23
C PHE A 198 -6.42 10.42 12.01
N GLU A 199 -7.54 11.12 11.84
CA GLU A 199 -8.90 10.51 11.84
C GLU A 199 -9.08 9.47 10.70
N GLU A 200 -8.55 9.75 9.53
CA GLU A 200 -8.60 8.93 8.33
C GLU A 200 -7.64 7.73 8.36
N LEU A 201 -6.70 7.67 9.32
CA LEU A 201 -5.76 6.54 9.43
C LEU A 201 -6.46 5.24 9.82
N SER A 202 -7.62 5.30 10.48
CA SER A 202 -8.37 4.11 10.86
C SER A 202 -8.81 3.29 9.63
N GLU A 203 -9.45 3.94 8.66
CA GLU A 203 -9.89 3.32 7.39
C GLU A 203 -8.68 2.86 6.56
N MET A 204 -7.67 3.71 6.42
CA MET A 204 -6.44 3.35 5.70
C MET A 204 -5.71 2.16 6.33
N SER A 205 -5.71 2.07 7.67
CA SER A 205 -5.08 0.96 8.38
C SER A 205 -5.79 -0.35 8.12
N LEU A 206 -7.12 -0.32 8.12
CA LEU A 206 -7.95 -1.47 7.78
C LEU A 206 -7.73 -1.93 6.34
N GLU A 207 -7.73 -1.01 5.37
CA GLU A 207 -7.47 -1.33 3.96
C GLU A 207 -6.09 -1.94 3.75
N THR A 208 -5.07 -1.33 4.37
CA THR A 208 -3.68 -1.82 4.31
C THR A 208 -3.55 -3.21 4.94
N ALA A 209 -4.20 -3.45 6.08
CA ALA A 209 -4.22 -4.75 6.75
C ALA A 209 -4.89 -5.81 5.86
N ASN A 210 -6.03 -5.48 5.25
CA ASN A 210 -6.75 -6.35 4.33
C ASN A 210 -5.93 -6.69 3.06
N GLU A 211 -5.18 -5.74 2.52
CA GLU A 211 -4.31 -5.99 1.36
C GLU A 211 -3.13 -6.91 1.72
N LEU A 212 -2.58 -6.77 2.93
CA LEU A 212 -1.43 -7.56 3.39
C LEU A 212 -1.82 -8.94 3.95
N ASP A 213 -3.05 -9.12 4.42
CA ASP A 213 -3.52 -10.35 5.07
C ASP A 213 -3.18 -11.63 4.30
N PRO A 214 -3.56 -11.79 3.01
CA PRO A 214 -3.26 -13.02 2.26
C PRO A 214 -1.77 -13.32 2.20
N ALA A 215 -0.93 -12.28 2.11
CA ALA A 215 0.51 -12.41 2.00
C ALA A 215 1.17 -12.76 3.34
N ILE A 216 0.69 -12.19 4.45
CA ILE A 216 1.15 -12.46 5.81
C ILE A 216 0.73 -13.87 6.24
N CYS A 217 -0.55 -14.22 6.12
CA CYS A 217 -1.06 -15.52 6.50
C CYS A 217 -0.46 -16.64 5.63
N SER A 218 -0.32 -16.43 4.31
CA SER A 218 0.41 -17.37 3.46
C SER A 218 1.88 -17.51 3.86
N ALA A 219 2.53 -16.45 4.35
CA ALA A 219 3.91 -16.53 4.81
C ALA A 219 4.02 -17.38 6.08
N ILE A 220 3.11 -17.22 7.04
CA ILE A 220 3.01 -18.06 8.24
C ILE A 220 2.83 -19.53 7.82
N ASN A 221 1.87 -19.81 6.96
CA ASN A 221 1.57 -21.19 6.50
C ASN A 221 2.74 -21.88 5.77
N MET A 222 3.69 -21.11 5.23
CA MET A 222 4.85 -21.65 4.50
C MET A 222 6.15 -21.67 5.33
N LEU A 223 6.22 -20.94 6.44
CA LEU A 223 7.47 -20.71 7.18
C LEU A 223 7.89 -21.94 8.01
N SER A 224 6.94 -22.66 8.62
CA SER A 224 7.18 -23.84 9.46
C SER A 224 8.33 -23.65 10.48
N ASN A 225 8.39 -22.49 11.15
CA ASN A 225 9.47 -22.15 12.08
C ASN A 225 8.93 -21.52 13.38
N ASP A 226 8.84 -22.34 14.44
CA ASP A 226 8.28 -21.93 15.73
C ASP A 226 9.09 -20.83 16.44
N VAL A 227 10.39 -20.71 16.18
CA VAL A 227 11.21 -19.61 16.75
C VAL A 227 10.70 -18.26 16.24
N VAL A 228 10.37 -18.17 14.95
CA VAL A 228 9.84 -16.93 14.35
C VAL A 228 8.42 -16.66 14.84
N TYR A 229 7.59 -17.69 15.03
CA TYR A 229 6.25 -17.53 15.59
C TYR A 229 6.27 -17.03 17.04
N LEU A 230 7.20 -17.52 17.85
CA LEU A 230 7.41 -17.01 19.22
C LEU A 230 7.92 -15.56 19.22
N GLU A 231 8.80 -15.19 18.28
CA GLU A 231 9.18 -13.78 18.10
C GLU A 231 7.98 -12.91 17.70
N LEU A 232 7.14 -13.39 16.78
CA LEU A 232 5.91 -12.70 16.38
C LEU A 232 4.99 -12.48 17.57
N LEU A 233 4.71 -13.52 18.38
CA LEU A 233 3.89 -13.39 19.59
C LEU A 233 4.45 -12.36 20.58
N ASN A 234 5.77 -12.23 20.69
CA ASN A 234 6.37 -11.19 21.53
C ASN A 234 6.15 -9.78 20.95
N VAL A 235 6.14 -9.64 19.63
CA VAL A 235 5.77 -8.38 18.96
C VAL A 235 4.30 -8.06 19.24
N LEU A 236 3.39 -9.02 19.02
CA LEU A 236 1.94 -8.85 19.23
C LEU A 236 1.60 -8.45 20.66
N LYS A 237 2.32 -8.97 21.67
CA LYS A 237 2.17 -8.58 23.08
C LYS A 237 2.59 -7.15 23.41
N SER A 238 3.34 -6.50 22.53
CA SER A 238 3.98 -5.21 22.80
C SER A 238 3.32 -4.03 22.09
N VAL A 239 2.20 -4.28 21.41
CA VAL A 239 1.54 -3.33 20.51
C VAL A 239 0.03 -3.46 20.67
N ASP A 240 -0.68 -2.35 20.47
CA ASP A 240 -2.13 -2.36 20.39
C ASP A 240 -2.57 -2.83 19.01
N THR A 241 -3.48 -3.81 18.93
CA THR A 241 -3.86 -4.45 17.66
C THR A 241 -5.20 -3.98 17.09
N TRP A 242 -5.94 -3.11 17.80
CA TRP A 242 -7.32 -2.71 17.45
C TRP A 242 -7.46 -2.13 16.04
N ASN A 243 -6.44 -1.39 15.55
CA ASN A 243 -6.42 -0.83 14.20
C ASN A 243 -6.38 -1.87 13.06
N TRP A 244 -6.13 -3.13 13.40
CA TRP A 244 -5.96 -4.23 12.46
C TRP A 244 -6.43 -5.55 13.11
N ALA A 245 -7.49 -5.49 13.92
CA ALA A 245 -8.03 -6.62 14.68
C ALA A 245 -8.35 -7.82 13.78
N ASP A 246 -8.92 -7.59 12.59
CA ASP A 246 -9.20 -8.64 11.60
C ASP A 246 -7.93 -9.40 11.18
N LEU A 247 -6.87 -8.67 10.79
CA LEU A 247 -5.58 -9.27 10.44
C LEU A 247 -4.95 -9.97 11.65
N HIS A 248 -5.08 -9.38 12.84
CA HIS A 248 -4.58 -9.99 14.08
C HIS A 248 -5.25 -11.36 14.31
N LEU A 249 -6.57 -11.45 14.16
CA LEU A 249 -7.33 -12.68 14.31
C LEU A 249 -6.94 -13.72 13.24
N GLU A 250 -6.71 -13.33 11.99
CA GLU A 250 -6.21 -14.22 10.92
C GLU A 250 -4.79 -14.73 11.18
N ILE A 251 -3.92 -13.90 11.77
CA ILE A 251 -2.60 -14.34 12.25
C ILE A 251 -2.77 -15.39 13.34
N LEU A 252 -3.63 -15.18 14.33
CA LEU A 252 -3.88 -16.13 15.41
C LEU A 252 -4.46 -17.45 14.91
N LYS A 253 -5.36 -17.40 13.91
CA LYS A 253 -5.84 -18.60 13.19
C LYS A 253 -4.68 -19.34 12.56
N SER A 254 -3.86 -18.67 11.76
CA SER A 254 -2.72 -19.27 11.07
C SER A 254 -1.74 -19.91 12.06
N LEU A 255 -1.37 -19.20 13.13
CA LEU A 255 -0.51 -19.73 14.19
C LEU A 255 -1.13 -20.95 14.89
N THR A 256 -2.44 -20.94 15.13
CA THR A 256 -3.17 -22.05 15.76
C THR A 256 -3.08 -23.36 14.97
N PHE A 257 -2.87 -23.31 13.65
CA PHE A 257 -2.68 -24.52 12.84
C PHE A 257 -1.20 -24.86 12.64
N GLU A 258 -0.36 -23.84 12.43
CA GLU A 258 1.03 -24.02 12.00
C GLU A 258 2.03 -24.21 13.13
N MET A 259 1.82 -23.57 14.29
CA MET A 259 2.74 -23.70 15.43
C MET A 259 2.76 -25.15 15.92
N LYS A 260 3.95 -25.74 16.10
CA LYS A 260 4.11 -27.10 16.65
C LYS A 260 4.58 -27.04 18.10
N ASP A 261 5.63 -26.26 18.34
CA ASP A 261 6.14 -25.97 19.67
C ASP A 261 5.60 -24.64 20.21
N GLY A 262 5.52 -24.48 21.53
CA GLY A 262 5.09 -23.22 22.16
C GLY A 262 3.58 -22.95 22.14
N LEU A 263 2.75 -23.98 21.94
CA LEU A 263 1.28 -23.86 21.98
C LEU A 263 0.74 -23.33 23.32
N ASP A 264 1.45 -23.56 24.42
CA ASP A 264 1.14 -22.97 25.72
C ASP A 264 1.29 -21.45 25.70
N VAL A 265 2.34 -20.93 25.04
CA VAL A 265 2.58 -19.49 24.89
C VAL A 265 1.49 -18.85 24.01
N LEU A 266 1.13 -19.50 22.90
CA LEU A 266 0.03 -19.05 22.04
C LEU A 266 -1.30 -19.05 22.78
N ARG A 267 -1.62 -20.13 23.51
CA ARG A 267 -2.84 -20.25 24.31
C ARG A 267 -2.95 -19.11 25.33
N THR A 268 -1.90 -18.88 26.12
CA THR A 268 -1.88 -17.81 27.12
C THR A 268 -2.05 -16.43 26.48
N TYR A 269 -1.46 -16.21 25.30
CA TYR A 269 -1.67 -14.97 24.57
C TYR A 269 -3.14 -14.78 24.16
N ILE A 270 -3.75 -15.79 23.53
CA ILE A 270 -5.15 -15.75 23.08
C ILE A 270 -6.11 -15.58 24.28
N GLU A 271 -5.88 -16.27 25.40
CA GLU A 271 -6.67 -16.09 26.63
C GLU A 271 -6.59 -14.66 27.14
N THR A 272 -5.40 -14.07 27.16
CA THR A 272 -5.19 -12.69 27.61
C THR A 272 -5.94 -11.71 26.69
N TYR A 273 -5.71 -11.79 25.38
CA TYR A 273 -6.34 -10.91 24.39
C TYR A 273 -7.86 -10.98 24.46
N ARG A 274 -8.43 -12.19 24.54
CA ARG A 274 -9.87 -12.42 24.70
C ARG A 274 -10.44 -11.72 25.93
N GLU A 275 -9.69 -11.66 27.02
CA GLU A 275 -10.15 -11.11 28.30
C GLU A 275 -9.96 -9.60 28.41
N THR A 276 -9.04 -9.02 27.65
CA THR A 276 -8.63 -7.61 27.81
C THR A 276 -8.98 -6.70 26.64
N GLU A 277 -9.01 -7.22 25.41
CA GLU A 277 -9.02 -6.39 24.19
C GLU A 277 -10.11 -6.79 23.18
N ALA A 278 -10.45 -8.08 23.11
CA ALA A 278 -11.38 -8.60 22.11
C ALA A 278 -12.82 -8.07 22.29
N ASP A 279 -13.50 -7.81 21.17
CA ASP A 279 -14.94 -7.55 21.14
C ASP A 279 -15.79 -8.84 21.21
N ASP A 280 -17.11 -8.68 21.34
CA ASP A 280 -18.05 -9.80 21.46
C ASP A 280 -17.98 -10.78 20.26
N TYR A 281 -17.67 -10.29 19.06
CA TYR A 281 -17.56 -11.12 17.85
C TYR A 281 -16.24 -11.90 17.85
N GLU A 282 -15.13 -11.24 18.16
CA GLU A 282 -13.80 -11.86 18.25
C GLU A 282 -13.77 -12.96 19.34
N VAL A 283 -14.45 -12.75 20.47
CA VAL A 283 -14.50 -13.73 21.57
C VAL A 283 -14.97 -15.11 21.09
N GLU A 284 -16.02 -15.17 20.27
CA GLU A 284 -16.55 -16.44 19.76
C GLU A 284 -15.51 -17.18 18.90
N GLU A 285 -14.77 -16.46 18.07
CA GLU A 285 -13.71 -17.03 17.24
C GLU A 285 -12.50 -17.50 18.08
N LEU A 286 -12.08 -16.70 19.05
CA LEU A 286 -10.95 -17.02 19.94
C LEU A 286 -11.25 -18.28 20.78
N GLU A 287 -12.49 -18.49 21.22
CA GLU A 287 -12.90 -19.73 21.90
C GLU A 287 -12.78 -20.98 21.02
N VAL A 288 -13.03 -20.85 19.71
CA VAL A 288 -12.78 -21.94 18.76
C VAL A 288 -11.29 -22.25 18.68
N LEU A 289 -10.44 -21.21 18.57
CA LEU A 289 -8.99 -21.38 18.51
C LEU A 289 -8.44 -22.07 19.77
N LEU A 290 -8.87 -21.63 20.96
CA LEU A 290 -8.45 -22.22 22.24
C LEU A 290 -8.77 -23.72 22.32
N ARG A 291 -9.98 -24.13 21.87
CA ARG A 291 -10.37 -25.54 21.83
C ARG A 291 -9.51 -26.35 20.86
N ILE A 292 -9.12 -25.77 19.72
CA ILE A 292 -8.21 -26.41 18.77
C ILE A 292 -6.83 -26.62 19.40
N ILE A 293 -6.29 -25.59 20.07
CA ILE A 293 -4.99 -25.66 20.74
C ILE A 293 -5.00 -26.74 21.82
N GLU A 294 -6.03 -26.79 22.66
CA GLU A 294 -6.16 -27.82 23.70
C GLU A 294 -6.14 -29.23 23.11
N LYS A 295 -6.92 -29.47 22.06
CA LYS A 295 -6.94 -30.77 21.37
C LYS A 295 -5.58 -31.16 20.78
N ARG A 296 -4.82 -30.19 20.24
CA ARG A 296 -3.48 -30.41 19.67
C ARG A 296 -2.42 -30.68 20.74
N ARG A 297 -2.61 -30.19 21.96
CA ARG A 297 -1.69 -30.45 23.09
C ARG A 297 -1.87 -31.85 23.68
N ASP A 298 -3.08 -32.40 23.59
CA ASP A 298 -3.42 -33.73 24.10
C ASP A 298 -3.09 -34.87 23.10
N SER A 299 -2.69 -34.54 21.86
CA SER A 299 -2.37 -35.47 20.77
C SER A 299 -0.87 -35.67 20.57
#